data_AF-A0A973SNH9-F1
#
_entry.id   AF-A0A973SNH9-F1
#
_cell.length_a   1.000
_cell.length_b   1.000
_cell.length_c   1.000
_cell.angle_alpha   90.00
_cell.angle_beta   90.00
_cell.angle_gamma   90.00
#
_symmetry.space_group_name_H-M   'P 1'
#
loop_
_entity.id
_entity.type
_entity.pdbx_description
1 polymer ?
#
loop_
_entity_poly.entity_id
_entity_poly.type
_entity_poly.pdbx_seq_one_letter_code
_entity_poly.pdbx_strand_id
1 'polypeptide(L)'
;MAQPHDVPTAAQLVAAVRDFLQADVLPAVEGRLKFHTRVAVNVLGMVEREIELGPDQAAEHAERLRALGVADDAELAAAVREGRFDGDDALTAALIRSVRAKLEVANPGYLQQP
;
A
#
# COMPACT_ATOMS: atom_id res chain seq x y z
N MET A 1 -20.24 -6.12 -8.18
CA MET A 1 -21.14 -7.22 -7.73
C MET A 1 -21.27 -7.10 -6.23
N ALA A 2 -22.47 -7.22 -5.65
CA ALA A 2 -22.66 -7.14 -4.20
C ALA A 2 -21.81 -8.22 -3.53
N GLN A 3 -20.96 -7.82 -2.58
CA GLN A 3 -20.15 -8.78 -1.82
C GLN A 3 -21.08 -9.66 -0.97
N PRO A 4 -20.66 -10.88 -0.57
CA PRO A 4 -21.47 -11.76 0.28
C PRO A 4 -21.83 -11.16 1.63
N HIS A 5 -21.13 -10.09 2.01
CA HIS A 5 -21.33 -9.34 3.24
C HIS A 5 -21.83 -7.94 2.88
N ASP A 6 -23.01 -7.60 3.40
CA ASP A 6 -23.56 -6.25 3.34
C ASP A 6 -22.72 -5.28 4.18
N VAL A 7 -23.11 -4.01 4.19
CA VAL A 7 -22.48 -2.99 5.03
C VAL A 7 -22.56 -3.33 6.53
N PRO A 8 -21.54 -2.94 7.32
CA PRO A 8 -20.32 -2.23 6.90
C PRO A 8 -19.27 -3.12 6.22
N THR A 9 -18.53 -2.54 5.27
CA THR A 9 -17.41 -3.22 4.59
C THR A 9 -16.25 -3.49 5.55
N ALA A 10 -15.31 -4.37 5.16
CA ALA A 10 -14.10 -4.61 5.95
C ALA A 10 -13.29 -3.33 6.19
N ALA A 11 -13.16 -2.45 5.19
CA ALA A 11 -12.50 -1.15 5.34
C ALA A 11 -13.20 -0.28 6.40
N GLN A 12 -14.54 -0.21 6.37
CA GLN A 12 -15.33 0.54 7.34
C GLN A 12 -15.20 -0.01 8.77
N LEU A 13 -15.14 -1.34 8.92
CA LEU A 13 -14.90 -1.98 10.21
C LEU A 13 -13.49 -1.66 10.76
N VAL A 14 -12.47 -1.72 9.91
CA VAL A 14 -11.09 -1.36 10.25
C VAL A 14 -11.00 0.12 10.65
N ALA A 15 -11.66 1.01 9.89
CA ALA A 15 -11.73 2.44 10.19
C ALA A 15 -12.38 2.70 11.56
N ALA A 16 -13.51 2.05 11.84
CA ALA A 16 -14.20 2.21 13.13
C ALA A 16 -13.31 1.79 14.33
N VAL A 17 -12.56 0.69 14.20
CA VAL A 17 -11.61 0.26 15.24
C VAL A 17 -10.46 1.25 15.38
N ARG A 18 -9.90 1.72 14.26
CA ARG A 18 -8.82 2.71 14.27
C ARG A 18 -9.27 3.99 14.99
N ASP A 19 -10.46 4.49 14.67
CA ASP A 19 -11.00 5.73 15.21
C ASP A 19 -11.20 5.62 16.72
N PHE A 20 -11.76 4.51 17.22
CA PHE A 20 -11.85 4.23 18.65
C PHE A 20 -10.47 4.19 19.34
N LEU A 21 -9.50 3.49 18.74
CA LEU A 21 -8.15 3.42 19.30
C LEU A 21 -7.49 4.81 19.36
N GLN A 22 -7.74 5.65 18.37
CA GLN A 22 -7.15 6.98 18.26
C GLN A 22 -7.84 8.02 19.16
N ALA A 23 -9.17 8.02 19.21
CA ALA A 23 -9.96 9.03 19.92
C ALA A 23 -10.12 8.72 21.41
N ASP A 24 -10.34 7.45 21.77
CA ASP A 24 -10.69 7.06 23.14
C ASP A 24 -9.51 6.41 23.87
N VAL A 25 -8.85 5.43 23.22
CA VAL A 25 -7.82 4.64 23.90
C VAL A 25 -6.50 5.40 24.02
N LEU A 26 -6.01 5.99 22.93
CA LEU A 26 -4.71 6.67 22.88
C LEU A 26 -4.54 7.79 23.94
N PRO A 27 -5.52 8.66 24.22
CA PRO A 27 -5.39 9.65 25.29
C PRO A 27 -5.49 9.05 26.69
N ALA A 28 -6.09 7.87 26.86
CA ALA A 28 -6.33 7.23 28.15
C ALA A 28 -5.18 6.31 28.63
N VAL A 29 -4.18 6.05 27.78
CA VAL A 29 -3.06 5.15 28.09
C VAL A 29 -1.72 5.88 28.13
N GLU A 30 -0.77 5.33 28.89
CA GLU A 30 0.58 5.88 29.05
C GLU A 30 1.70 4.86 28.77
N GLY A 31 2.94 5.34 28.77
CA GLY A 31 4.15 4.53 28.64
C GLY A 31 4.15 3.62 27.41
N ARG A 32 4.50 2.34 27.63
CA ARG A 32 4.58 1.32 26.57
C ARG A 32 3.24 1.10 25.86
N LEU A 33 2.12 1.19 26.58
CA LEU A 33 0.80 0.95 25.99
C LEU A 33 0.44 2.06 25.01
N LYS A 34 0.73 3.33 25.36
CA LYS A 34 0.56 4.47 24.45
C LYS A 34 1.31 4.32 23.13
N PHE A 35 2.55 3.82 23.20
CA PHE A 35 3.33 3.54 21.99
C PHE A 35 2.65 2.47 21.12
N HIS A 36 2.26 1.34 21.71
CA HIS A 36 1.61 0.26 20.96
C HIS A 36 0.25 0.67 20.38
N THR A 37 -0.53 1.51 21.07
CA THR A 37 -1.77 2.06 20.51
C THR A 37 -1.50 2.90 19.26
N ARG A 38 -0.43 3.74 19.25
CA ARG A 38 -0.05 4.49 18.03
C ARG A 38 0.36 3.57 16.90
N VAL A 39 1.11 2.50 17.20
CA VAL A 39 1.48 1.48 16.21
C VAL A 39 0.24 0.81 15.63
N ALA A 40 -0.71 0.40 16.48
CA ALA A 40 -1.95 -0.22 16.04
C ALA A 40 -2.78 0.71 15.13
N VAL A 41 -2.93 1.99 15.50
CA VAL A 41 -3.61 3.00 14.67
C VAL A 41 -2.96 3.12 13.28
N ASN A 42 -1.62 3.17 13.22
CA ASN A 42 -0.89 3.26 11.95
C ASN A 42 -1.07 2.00 11.11
N VAL A 43 -0.96 0.81 11.72
CA VAL A 43 -1.13 -0.48 11.02
C VAL A 43 -2.54 -0.60 10.47
N LEU A 44 -3.57 -0.25 11.25
CA LEU A 44 -4.95 -0.25 10.76
C LEU A 44 -5.16 0.72 9.59
N GLY A 45 -4.51 1.89 9.63
CA GLY A 45 -4.52 2.81 8.49
C GLY A 45 -3.83 2.26 7.24
N MET A 46 -2.77 1.45 7.39
CA MET A 46 -2.18 0.73 6.26
C MET A 46 -3.13 -0.32 5.69
N VAL A 47 -3.77 -1.11 6.55
CA VAL A 47 -4.73 -2.15 6.15
C VAL A 47 -5.93 -1.55 5.42
N GLU A 48 -6.48 -0.45 5.93
CA GLU A 48 -7.58 0.27 5.27
C GLU A 48 -7.19 0.68 3.84
N ARG A 49 -6.03 1.34 3.67
CA ARG A 49 -5.54 1.76 2.35
C ARG A 49 -5.22 0.58 1.44
N GLU A 50 -4.73 -0.53 1.97
CA GLU A 50 -4.50 -1.74 1.17
C GLU A 50 -5.82 -2.34 0.65
N ILE A 51 -6.88 -2.36 1.47
CA ILE A 51 -8.20 -2.81 1.05
C ILE A 51 -8.77 -1.90 -0.05
N GLU A 52 -8.59 -0.58 0.10
CA GLU A 52 -9.17 0.41 -0.82
C GLU A 52 -8.39 0.54 -2.13
N LEU A 53 -7.06 0.56 -2.07
CA LEU A 53 -6.19 0.84 -3.22
C LEU A 53 -5.62 -0.43 -3.87
N GLY A 54 -5.52 -1.53 -3.12
CA GLY A 54 -4.84 -2.76 -3.53
C GLY A 54 -5.32 -3.34 -4.87
N PRO A 55 -6.64 -3.48 -5.11
CA PRO A 55 -7.15 -4.02 -6.38
C PRO A 55 -6.71 -3.23 -7.60
N ASP A 56 -6.83 -1.90 -7.54
CA ASP A 56 -6.47 -1.02 -8.65
C ASP A 56 -4.95 -1.00 -8.84
N GLN A 57 -4.17 -0.88 -7.75
CA GLN A 57 -2.71 -0.91 -7.80
C GLN A 57 -2.17 -2.23 -8.37
N ALA A 58 -2.83 -3.37 -8.09
CA ALA A 58 -2.48 -4.67 -8.65
C ALA A 58 -2.74 -4.74 -10.16
N ALA A 59 -3.89 -4.23 -10.61
CA ALA A 59 -4.21 -4.15 -12.04
C ALA A 59 -3.22 -3.25 -12.78
N GLU A 60 -2.92 -2.08 -12.25
CA GLU A 60 -1.92 -1.19 -12.84
C GLU A 60 -0.51 -1.78 -12.84
N HIS A 61 -0.14 -2.57 -11.82
CA HIS A 61 1.15 -3.27 -11.77
C HIS A 61 1.27 -4.30 -12.88
N ALA A 62 0.23 -5.10 -13.10
CA ALA A 62 0.18 -6.06 -14.20
C ALA A 62 0.32 -5.36 -15.56
N GLU A 63 -0.35 -4.23 -15.76
CA GLU A 63 -0.23 -3.44 -17.00
C GLU A 63 1.19 -2.87 -17.19
N ARG A 64 1.85 -2.42 -16.11
CA ARG A 64 3.25 -1.95 -16.17
C ARG A 64 4.19 -3.08 -16.58
N LEU A 65 4.04 -4.28 -16.03
CA LEU A 65 4.86 -5.45 -16.38
C LEU A 65 4.63 -5.86 -17.84
N ARG A 66 3.36 -5.90 -18.27
CA ARG A 66 2.98 -6.19 -19.65
C ARG A 66 3.61 -5.20 -20.63
N ALA A 67 3.64 -3.90 -20.29
CA ALA A 67 4.26 -2.87 -21.12
C ALA A 67 5.80 -3.03 -21.21
N LEU A 68 6.44 -3.59 -20.19
CA LEU A 68 7.86 -3.95 -20.19
C LEU A 68 8.15 -5.29 -20.89
N GLY A 69 7.11 -6.01 -21.33
CA GLY A 69 7.25 -7.30 -22.01
C GLY A 69 7.68 -8.45 -21.09
N VAL A 70 7.36 -8.37 -19.80
CA VAL A 70 7.62 -9.41 -18.80
C VAL A 70 6.33 -9.87 -18.14
N ALA A 71 6.25 -11.14 -17.75
CA ALA A 71 5.06 -11.74 -17.16
C ALA A 71 4.87 -11.37 -15.68
N ASP A 72 5.98 -11.28 -14.93
CA ASP A 72 5.97 -11.04 -13.49
C ASP A 72 7.24 -10.34 -12.99
N ASP A 73 7.28 -10.05 -11.69
CA ASP A 73 8.42 -9.41 -11.04
C ASP A 73 9.68 -10.29 -11.03
N ALA A 74 9.55 -11.62 -11.09
CA ALA A 74 10.69 -12.53 -11.13
C ALA A 74 11.39 -12.49 -12.48
N GLU A 75 10.60 -12.48 -13.57
CA GLU A 75 11.10 -12.27 -14.92
C GLU A 75 11.68 -10.86 -15.10
N LEU A 76 11.04 -9.83 -14.55
CA LEU A 76 11.61 -8.48 -14.53
C LEU A 76 12.98 -8.45 -13.87
N ALA A 77 13.13 -9.10 -12.71
CA ALA A 77 14.40 -9.15 -12.01
C ALA A 77 15.47 -9.94 -12.79
N ALA A 78 15.09 -10.99 -13.52
CA ALA A 78 15.99 -11.72 -14.41
C ALA A 78 16.46 -10.84 -15.58
N ALA A 79 15.52 -10.14 -16.23
CA ALA A 79 15.77 -9.21 -17.31
C ALA A 79 16.79 -8.13 -16.97
N VAL A 80 16.63 -7.53 -15.79
CA VAL A 80 17.53 -6.49 -15.27
C VAL A 80 18.92 -7.07 -15.03
N ARG A 81 19.04 -8.28 -14.47
CA ARG A 81 20.34 -8.95 -14.28
C ARG A 81 21.04 -9.30 -15.59
N GLU A 82 20.27 -9.56 -16.64
CA GLU A 82 20.76 -9.83 -18.00
C GLU A 82 21.15 -8.56 -18.76
N GLY A 83 20.90 -7.36 -18.20
CA GLY A 83 21.18 -6.08 -18.85
C GLY A 83 20.17 -5.69 -19.94
N ARG A 84 19.01 -6.35 -20.00
CA ARG A 84 17.99 -6.08 -21.04
C ARG A 84 17.36 -4.68 -20.97
N PHE A 85 17.53 -4.00 -19.83
CA PHE A 85 16.98 -2.68 -19.56
C PHE A 85 18.08 -1.66 -19.22
N ASP A 86 19.32 -1.91 -19.59
CA ASP A 86 20.43 -0.99 -19.32
C ASP A 86 20.20 0.35 -20.03
N GLY A 87 20.13 1.42 -19.24
CA GLY A 87 19.81 2.76 -19.74
C GLY A 87 18.35 2.99 -20.13
N ASP A 88 17.44 2.10 -19.72
CA ASP A 88 16.00 2.25 -20.01
C ASP A 88 15.28 3.15 -19.00
N ASP A 89 14.95 4.36 -19.44
CA ASP A 89 14.14 5.32 -18.69
C ASP A 89 12.71 4.81 -18.43
N ALA A 90 12.17 3.96 -19.31
CA ALA A 90 10.83 3.39 -19.15
C ALA A 90 10.77 2.42 -17.97
N LEU A 91 11.81 1.59 -17.78
CA LEU A 91 11.97 0.75 -16.60
C LEU A 91 12.02 1.63 -15.33
N THR A 92 12.87 2.65 -15.33
CA THR A 92 13.03 3.54 -14.17
C THR A 92 11.70 4.20 -13.80
N ALA A 93 10.97 4.72 -14.79
CA ALA A 93 9.65 5.31 -14.58
C ALA A 93 8.64 4.29 -14.05
N ALA A 94 8.67 3.04 -14.52
CA ALA A 94 7.80 1.98 -14.03
C ALA A 94 8.08 1.63 -12.56
N LEU A 95 9.35 1.50 -12.18
CA LEU A 95 9.76 1.23 -10.79
C LEU A 95 9.37 2.37 -9.85
N ILE A 96 9.54 3.62 -10.28
CA ILE A 96 9.09 4.80 -9.50
C ILE A 96 7.59 4.73 -9.24
N ARG A 97 6.78 4.41 -10.26
CA ARG A 97 5.32 4.25 -10.09
C ARG A 97 4.98 3.12 -9.11
N SER A 98 5.65 1.97 -9.22
CA SER A 98 5.43 0.85 -8.31
C SER A 98 5.83 1.18 -6.86
N VAL A 99 6.91 1.93 -6.65
CA VAL A 99 7.29 2.40 -5.30
C VAL A 99 6.30 3.43 -4.77
N ARG A 100 5.84 4.35 -5.61
CA ARG A 100 4.82 5.34 -5.22
C ARG A 100 3.54 4.67 -4.73
N ALA A 101 3.03 3.69 -5.46
CA ALA A 101 1.86 2.90 -5.06
C ALA A 101 2.05 2.23 -3.69
N LYS A 102 3.23 1.62 -3.45
CA LYS A 102 3.57 1.04 -2.14
C LYS A 102 3.60 2.08 -1.02
N LEU A 103 4.09 3.29 -1.31
CA LEU A 103 4.13 4.38 -0.33
C LEU A 103 2.74 4.94 -0.02
N GLU A 104 1.82 4.99 -0.99
CA GLU A 104 0.43 5.37 -0.74
C GLU A 104 -0.22 4.45 0.29
N VAL A 105 0.11 3.16 0.29
CA VAL A 105 -0.40 2.22 1.31
C VAL A 105 0.38 2.32 2.62
N ALA A 106 1.72 2.29 2.57
CA ALA A 106 2.55 2.21 3.76
C ALA A 106 2.58 3.53 4.56
N ASN A 107 2.86 4.64 3.88
CA ASN A 107 2.90 5.97 4.49
C ASN A 107 2.87 7.07 3.42
N PRO A 108 1.67 7.60 3.09
CA PRO A 108 1.48 8.66 2.09
C PRO A 108 2.30 9.94 2.37
N GLY A 109 2.69 10.18 3.63
CA GLY A 109 3.43 11.38 4.01
C GLY A 109 4.78 11.52 3.28
N TYR A 110 5.39 10.42 2.84
CA TYR A 110 6.63 10.45 2.05
C TYR A 110 6.44 11.00 0.63
N LEU A 111 5.21 11.06 0.13
CA LEU A 111 4.90 11.58 -1.21
C LEU A 111 4.61 13.08 -1.22
N GLN A 112 4.51 13.70 -0.03
CA GLN A 112 4.15 15.10 0.15
C GLN A 112 5.36 15.98 0.52
N GLN A 113 6.58 15.42 0.54
CA GLN A 113 7.78 16.21 0.78
C GLN A 113 8.11 17.07 -0.47
N PRO A 114 8.37 18.38 -0.30
CA PRO A 114 8.74 19.29 -1.39
C PRO A 114 10.13 18.98 -1.96
#